data_AF-A0A699RG35-F1
#
_entry.id   AF-A0A699RG35-F1
#
_cell.length_a   1.000
_cell.length_b   1.000
_cell.length_c   1.000
_cell.angle_alpha   90.00
_cell.angle_beta   90.00
_cell.angle_gamma   90.00
#
_symmetry.space_group_name_H-M   'P 1'
#
loop_
_entity.id
_entity.type
_entity.pdbx_description
1 polymer ?
#
loop_
_entity_poly.entity_id
_entity_poly.type
_entity_poly.pdbx_seq_one_letter_code
_entity_poly.pdbx_strand_id
1 'polypeptide(L)'
;EAVNDCQDSKMSVLQQLFVIVSPKLCYAVKQHVSHLTSISSNGNSSAVNNLDDMDVITSECNDIPDTFTHIPIKSYPLVITFEKFLMMLDGSLGNSFFERFLKASEGSHDNLISSRSVALQTFIRLREVTFDRFCSVYWPHFNSKLTKKLNCSRVFTEIISHIKGGMQAGECSNGRLSCEGYCLLAKSRSSTLTKEKREIIYTLFQAYEKVKTERDEFDLGDLVNDIHHRLNNGTYGGDQMDFV
;
A
#
# COMPACT_ATOMS: atom_id res chain seq x y z
N GLU A 1 1.84 -11.20 57.33
CA GLU A 1 2.26 -11.46 55.94
C GLU A 1 1.35 -10.68 55.01
N ALA A 2 1.92 -9.72 54.29
CA ALA A 2 1.22 -8.97 53.27
C ALA A 2 2.08 -9.04 52.01
N VAL A 3 1.64 -9.80 51.03
CA VAL A 3 2.06 -9.64 49.64
C VAL A 3 0.78 -9.75 48.82
N ASN A 4 0.23 -8.57 48.51
CA ASN A 4 -0.76 -8.39 47.45
C ASN A 4 0.00 -8.56 46.13
N ASP A 5 -0.02 -9.77 45.57
CA ASP A 5 0.30 -9.97 44.16
C ASP A 5 -0.93 -9.56 43.34
N CYS A 6 -1.05 -8.25 43.09
CA CYS A 6 -1.84 -7.76 41.97
C CYS A 6 -1.03 -8.02 40.71
N GLN A 7 -1.04 -9.27 40.22
CA GLN A 7 -0.73 -9.52 38.82
C GLN A 7 -1.80 -8.81 37.99
N ASP A 8 -1.41 -7.70 37.36
CA ASP A 8 -2.12 -7.14 36.22
C ASP A 8 -2.32 -8.27 35.20
N SER A 9 -3.51 -8.87 35.26
CA SER A 9 -4.00 -9.75 34.21
C SER A 9 -4.25 -8.86 32.99
N LYS A 10 -3.18 -8.64 32.22
CA LYS A 10 -3.22 -7.98 30.92
C LYS A 10 -4.18 -8.81 30.07
N MET A 11 -5.45 -8.41 30.02
CA MET A 11 -6.44 -9.09 29.17
C MET A 11 -5.85 -9.07 27.75
N SER A 12 -5.48 -10.25 27.26
CA SER A 12 -4.98 -10.44 25.91
C SER A 12 -6.15 -10.27 24.95
N VAL A 13 -6.58 -9.02 24.74
CA VAL A 13 -7.60 -8.69 23.75
C VAL A 13 -6.99 -8.92 22.39
N LEU A 14 -7.61 -9.81 21.60
CA LEU A 14 -7.17 -10.12 20.26
C LEU A 14 -7.27 -8.86 19.38
N GLN A 15 -6.13 -8.39 18.89
CA GLN A 15 -6.03 -7.26 17.97
C GLN A 15 -6.07 -7.77 16.53
N GLN A 16 -7.25 -7.71 15.90
CA GLN A 16 -7.45 -8.24 14.55
C GLN A 16 -7.34 -7.13 13.49
N LEU A 17 -6.74 -7.47 12.37
CA LEU A 17 -6.57 -6.60 11.21
C LEU A 17 -7.23 -7.26 9.99
N PHE A 18 -8.08 -6.51 9.28
CA PHE A 18 -8.73 -6.92 8.05
C PHE A 18 -8.33 -5.94 6.92
N VAL A 19 -7.54 -6.42 5.96
CA VAL A 19 -6.99 -5.61 4.87
C VAL A 19 -7.74 -5.88 3.57
N ILE A 20 -8.23 -4.83 2.92
CA ILE A 20 -9.02 -4.93 1.68
C ILE A 20 -8.44 -4.00 0.61
N VAL A 21 -8.42 -4.42 -0.65
CA VAL A 21 -7.95 -3.54 -1.74
C VAL A 21 -8.95 -2.43 -2.07
N SER A 22 -10.25 -2.75 -2.15
CA SER A 22 -11.29 -1.80 -2.56
C SER A 22 -11.76 -0.92 -1.40
N PRO A 23 -11.69 0.43 -1.51
CA PRO A 23 -12.24 1.34 -0.50
C PRO A 23 -13.74 1.16 -0.27
N LYS A 24 -14.51 0.87 -1.33
CA LYS A 24 -15.95 0.63 -1.24
C LYS A 24 -16.27 -0.62 -0.42
N LEU A 25 -15.51 -1.71 -0.64
CA LEU A 25 -15.67 -2.91 0.16
C LEU A 25 -15.17 -2.69 1.59
N CYS A 26 -14.09 -1.93 1.78
CA CYS A 26 -13.59 -1.56 3.10
C CYS A 26 -14.66 -0.86 3.93
N TYR A 27 -15.33 0.14 3.36
CA TYR A 27 -16.46 0.81 4.00
C TYR A 27 -17.59 -0.16 4.34
N ALA A 28 -18.04 -0.97 3.36
CA ALA A 28 -19.12 -1.94 3.60
C ALA A 28 -18.78 -2.92 4.74
N VAL A 29 -17.57 -3.47 4.76
CA VAL A 29 -17.11 -4.38 5.83
C VAL A 29 -17.03 -3.66 7.17
N LYS A 30 -16.52 -2.42 7.20
CA LYS A 30 -16.45 -1.61 8.43
C LYS A 30 -17.83 -1.37 9.03
N GLN A 31 -18.83 -1.09 8.20
CA GLN A 31 -20.23 -0.94 8.63
C GLN A 31 -20.81 -2.24 9.17
N HIS A 32 -20.56 -3.37 8.50
CA HIS A 32 -20.99 -4.68 9.00
C HIS A 32 -20.36 -5.05 10.34
N VAL A 33 -19.06 -4.83 10.51
CA VAL A 33 -18.36 -5.08 11.77
C VAL A 33 -18.91 -4.18 12.88
N SER A 34 -19.10 -2.89 12.61
CA SER A 34 -19.66 -1.94 13.58
C SER A 34 -21.06 -2.35 14.01
N HIS A 35 -21.90 -2.80 13.07
CA HIS A 35 -23.23 -3.31 13.36
C HIS A 35 -23.19 -4.57 14.23
N LEU A 36 -22.33 -5.55 13.92
CA LEU A 36 -22.17 -6.77 14.73
C LEU A 36 -21.68 -6.47 16.16
N THR A 37 -20.70 -5.59 16.28
CA THR A 37 -20.19 -5.16 17.60
C THR A 37 -21.28 -4.43 18.38
N SER A 38 -22.08 -3.58 17.73
CA SER A 38 -23.20 -2.88 18.39
C SER A 38 -24.25 -3.86 18.94
N ILE A 39 -24.65 -4.87 18.16
CA ILE A 39 -25.60 -5.90 18.59
C ILE A 39 -25.07 -6.68 19.80
N SER A 40 -23.78 -7.03 19.78
CA SER A 40 -23.14 -7.75 20.88
C SER A 40 -23.02 -6.91 22.15
N SER A 41 -22.97 -5.58 22.03
CA SER A 41 -22.71 -4.66 23.14
C SER A 41 -23.98 -4.05 23.74
N ASN A 42 -25.03 -3.87 22.93
CA ASN A 42 -26.33 -3.34 23.35
C ASN A 42 -27.40 -3.74 22.33
N GLY A 43 -28.48 -4.39 22.79
CA GLY A 43 -29.61 -4.74 21.94
C GLY A 43 -30.21 -3.52 21.23
N ASN A 44 -30.12 -3.52 19.90
CA ASN A 44 -30.69 -2.59 18.92
C ASN A 44 -30.09 -1.17 18.85
N SER A 45 -29.37 -0.92 17.75
CA SER A 45 -29.16 0.42 17.18
C SER A 45 -29.20 0.32 15.66
N SER A 46 -30.31 0.71 15.04
CA SER A 46 -30.43 0.84 13.59
C SER A 46 -29.80 2.16 13.12
N ALA A 47 -28.58 2.11 12.60
CA ALA A 47 -28.05 3.19 11.78
C ALA A 47 -28.33 2.84 10.31
N VAL A 48 -29.25 3.57 9.69
CA VAL A 48 -29.57 3.50 8.26
C VAL A 48 -28.46 4.24 7.51
N ASN A 49 -27.75 3.55 6.61
CA ASN A 49 -26.66 4.17 5.85
C ASN A 49 -27.06 4.35 4.39
N ASN A 50 -27.02 5.60 3.94
CA ASN A 50 -27.06 5.98 2.52
C ASN A 50 -25.69 5.68 1.89
N LEU A 51 -25.68 4.97 0.76
CA LEU A 51 -24.48 4.38 0.12
C LEU A 51 -23.86 5.30 -0.95
N ASP A 52 -24.34 6.54 -1.11
CA ASP A 52 -24.13 7.27 -2.38
C ASP A 52 -23.10 8.41 -2.34
N ASP A 53 -22.37 8.60 -1.24
CA ASP A 53 -21.40 9.70 -1.13
C ASP A 53 -19.94 9.20 -1.11
N MET A 54 -19.25 9.39 -2.24
CA MET A 54 -17.89 8.89 -2.49
C MET A 54 -16.83 9.63 -1.66
N ASP A 55 -17.07 10.92 -1.36
CA ASP A 55 -16.15 11.73 -0.55
C ASP A 55 -16.17 11.32 0.93
N VAL A 56 -17.31 10.79 1.43
CA VAL A 56 -17.44 10.27 2.79
C VAL A 56 -16.64 8.99 2.99
N ILE A 57 -16.52 8.12 1.98
CA ILE A 57 -15.83 6.82 2.07
C ILE A 57 -14.33 6.99 2.36
N THR A 58 -13.70 8.05 1.84
CA THR A 58 -12.28 8.33 2.09
C THR A 58 -12.06 8.87 3.51
N SER A 59 -13.05 9.57 4.07
CA SER A 59 -12.91 10.27 5.35
C SER A 59 -12.85 9.34 6.56
N GLU A 60 -13.50 8.18 6.52
CA GLU A 60 -13.64 7.29 7.68
C GLU A 60 -12.38 6.50 8.05
N CYS A 61 -11.38 6.41 7.16
CA CYS A 61 -10.10 5.75 7.48
C CYS A 61 -9.04 6.76 8.00
N ASN A 62 -9.37 8.06 7.99
CA ASN A 62 -8.51 9.10 8.53
C ASN A 62 -8.52 9.13 10.07
N ASP A 63 -9.50 8.49 10.72
CA ASP A 63 -9.57 8.37 12.18
C ASP A 63 -8.46 7.47 12.75
N ILE A 64 -7.86 6.61 11.90
CA ILE A 64 -6.77 5.72 12.29
C ILE A 64 -5.43 6.41 11.97
N PRO A 65 -4.48 6.47 12.91
CA PRO A 65 -3.14 7.01 12.64
C PRO A 65 -2.45 6.32 11.46
N ASP A 66 -1.59 7.05 10.75
CA ASP A 66 -0.72 6.50 9.68
C ASP A 66 0.50 5.75 10.28
N THR A 67 0.29 4.93 11.33
CA THR A 67 1.32 4.14 12.03
C THR A 67 0.70 2.99 12.82
N PHE A 68 1.45 1.89 12.99
CA PHE A 68 1.16 0.77 13.90
C PHE A 68 1.72 0.99 15.30
N THR A 69 2.15 2.20 15.64
CA THR A 69 2.60 2.53 16.99
C THR A 69 1.43 3.04 17.83
N HIS A 70 1.25 2.47 19.02
CA HIS A 70 0.30 2.96 20.03
C HIS A 70 -1.16 3.07 19.54
N ILE A 71 -1.62 2.12 18.71
CA ILE A 71 -3.03 2.09 18.29
C ILE A 71 -3.89 1.78 19.52
N PRO A 72 -4.90 2.61 19.85
CA PRO A 72 -5.78 2.32 20.97
C PRO A 72 -6.49 0.97 20.79
N ILE A 73 -6.52 0.12 21.84
CA ILE A 73 -7.17 -1.20 21.80
C ILE A 73 -8.64 -1.10 21.33
N LYS A 74 -9.34 -0.02 21.69
CA LYS A 74 -10.73 0.27 21.27
C LYS A 74 -10.91 0.47 19.76
N SER A 75 -9.84 0.70 19.02
CA SER A 75 -9.87 0.85 17.56
C SER A 75 -9.92 -0.49 16.83
N TYR A 76 -9.67 -1.60 17.53
CA TYR A 76 -9.72 -2.94 16.95
C TYR A 76 -11.15 -3.52 16.97
N PRO A 77 -11.50 -4.36 15.98
CA PRO A 77 -10.68 -4.78 14.84
C PRO A 77 -10.49 -3.66 13.82
N LEU A 78 -9.28 -3.56 13.24
CA LEU A 78 -8.98 -2.60 12.19
C LEU A 78 -9.48 -3.14 10.86
N VAL A 79 -10.41 -2.42 10.22
CA VAL A 79 -10.83 -2.68 8.84
C VAL A 79 -10.27 -1.56 7.97
N ILE A 80 -9.20 -1.85 7.23
CA ILE A 80 -8.44 -0.83 6.49
C ILE A 80 -8.18 -1.25 5.05
N THR A 81 -7.84 -0.28 4.21
CA THR A 81 -7.41 -0.57 2.85
C THR A 81 -5.97 -1.08 2.80
N PHE A 82 -5.61 -1.77 1.71
CA PHE A 82 -4.21 -2.16 1.47
C PHE A 82 -3.28 -0.94 1.39
N GLU A 83 -3.74 0.16 0.79
CA GLU A 83 -3.00 1.44 0.77
C GLU A 83 -2.77 1.97 2.18
N LYS A 84 -3.81 2.01 3.02
CA LYS A 84 -3.69 2.42 4.42
C LYS A 84 -2.75 1.51 5.21
N PHE A 85 -2.81 0.20 4.97
CA PHE A 85 -1.89 -0.77 5.58
C PHE A 85 -0.43 -0.44 5.24
N LEU A 86 -0.12 -0.16 3.97
CA LEU A 86 1.23 0.24 3.55
C LEU A 86 1.65 1.57 4.17
N MET A 87 0.75 2.56 4.26
CA MET A 87 1.03 3.83 4.94
C MET A 87 1.37 3.63 6.42
N MET A 88 0.61 2.76 7.11
CA MET A 88 0.86 2.45 8.51
C MET A 88 2.17 1.69 8.72
N LEU A 89 2.54 0.77 7.82
CA LEU A 89 3.87 0.13 7.85
C LEU A 89 4.98 1.16 7.64
N ASP A 90 4.85 2.01 6.61
CA ASP A 90 5.82 3.05 6.28
C ASP A 90 6.09 3.98 7.48
N GLY A 91 5.03 4.46 8.14
CA GLY A 91 5.10 5.32 9.31
C GLY A 91 5.62 4.63 10.58
N SER A 92 5.72 3.30 10.61
CA SER A 92 6.20 2.53 11.78
C SER A 92 7.69 2.18 11.71
N LEU A 93 8.33 2.41 10.56
CA LEU A 93 9.71 2.00 10.28
C LEU A 93 10.73 3.14 10.46
N GLY A 94 10.27 4.36 10.75
CA GLY A 94 11.10 5.57 10.73
C GLY A 94 11.55 5.93 9.30
N ASN A 95 12.01 7.18 9.10
CA ASN A 95 12.44 7.73 7.80
C ASN A 95 11.48 7.35 6.65
N SER A 96 10.25 7.88 6.71
CA SER A 96 9.18 7.51 5.78
C SER A 96 9.61 7.66 4.31
N PHE A 97 9.18 6.71 3.47
CA PHE A 97 9.30 6.79 2.01
C PHE A 97 8.81 8.14 1.48
N PHE A 98 7.79 8.69 2.13
CA PHE A 98 7.16 9.94 1.71
C PHE A 98 7.85 11.21 2.22
N GLU A 99 8.73 11.13 3.24
CA GLU A 99 9.45 12.29 3.75
C GLU A 99 10.34 12.95 2.72
N ARG A 100 10.94 12.16 1.82
CA ARG A 100 11.77 12.70 0.71
C ARG A 100 10.99 13.63 -0.20
N PHE A 101 9.67 13.49 -0.22
CA PHE A 101 8.78 14.33 -1.00
C PHE A 101 8.22 15.52 -0.23
N LEU A 102 8.05 15.39 1.09
CA LEU A 102 7.58 16.49 1.96
C LEU A 102 8.63 17.59 2.13
N LYS A 103 9.92 17.24 2.19
CA LYS A 103 11.03 18.21 2.32
C LYS A 103 11.12 19.20 1.16
N ALA A 104 10.50 18.91 0.00
CA ALA A 104 10.42 19.83 -1.12
C ALA A 104 9.36 20.95 -0.94
N SER A 105 8.50 20.83 0.07
CA SER A 105 7.34 21.71 0.29
C SER A 105 7.43 22.59 1.56
N GLU A 106 8.48 22.44 2.38
CA GLU A 106 8.63 23.12 3.67
C GLU A 106 9.05 24.59 3.50
N GLY A 107 8.10 25.44 3.12
CA GLY A 107 8.25 26.90 3.07
C GLY A 107 7.33 27.68 4.03
N SER A 108 6.45 27.05 4.79
CA SER A 108 5.51 27.79 5.66
C SER A 108 5.13 27.01 6.93
N HIS A 109 5.32 27.65 8.07
CA HIS A 109 5.08 27.15 9.42
C HIS A 109 3.61 27.28 9.85
N ASP A 110 3.25 26.44 10.82
CA ASP A 110 2.11 26.47 11.75
C ASP A 110 0.75 25.86 11.33
N ASN A 111 0.26 24.99 12.24
CA ASN A 111 -0.97 24.15 12.23
C ASN A 111 -0.93 22.80 11.49
N LEU A 112 0.18 22.07 11.66
CA LEU A 112 0.66 21.08 10.71
C LEU A 112 0.06 19.64 10.79
N ILE A 113 -0.51 19.15 11.89
CA ILE A 113 -0.74 17.69 12.02
C ILE A 113 -1.93 17.17 11.20
N SER A 114 -3.13 17.78 11.32
CA SER A 114 -4.29 17.42 10.49
C SER A 114 -4.09 17.85 9.03
N SER A 115 -3.39 18.98 8.82
CA SER A 115 -3.00 19.47 7.50
C SER A 115 -1.99 18.56 6.78
N ARG A 116 -1.07 17.92 7.50
CA ARG A 116 0.00 17.08 6.95
C ARG A 116 -0.51 15.74 6.43
N SER A 117 -1.48 15.09 7.09
CA SER A 117 -2.05 13.83 6.56
C SER A 117 -2.83 14.09 5.26
N VAL A 118 -3.64 15.16 5.20
CA VAL A 118 -4.37 15.55 3.97
C VAL A 118 -3.43 15.99 2.85
N ALA A 119 -2.41 16.80 3.18
CA ALA A 119 -1.40 17.23 2.21
C ALA A 119 -0.58 16.03 1.68
N LEU A 120 -0.22 15.09 2.55
CA LEU A 120 0.48 13.87 2.18
C LEU A 120 -0.38 13.00 1.26
N GLN A 121 -1.64 12.74 1.61
CA GLN A 121 -2.56 11.98 0.75
C GLN A 121 -2.75 12.65 -0.62
N THR A 122 -2.89 13.97 -0.65
CA THR A 122 -3.00 14.72 -1.90
C THR A 122 -1.72 14.57 -2.73
N PHE A 123 -0.56 14.64 -2.09
CA PHE A 123 0.72 14.46 -2.75
C PHE A 123 0.89 13.04 -3.32
N ILE A 124 0.57 12.01 -2.52
CA ILE A 124 0.57 10.60 -2.94
C ILE A 124 -0.25 10.45 -4.21
N ARG A 125 -1.50 10.94 -4.21
CA ARG A 125 -2.38 10.89 -5.40
C ARG A 125 -1.79 11.60 -6.62
N LEU A 126 -1.04 12.68 -6.43
CA LEU A 126 -0.46 13.46 -7.51
C LEU A 126 0.83 12.85 -8.10
N ARG A 127 1.55 12.03 -7.34
CA ARG A 127 2.82 11.42 -7.76
C ARG A 127 2.77 9.92 -8.00
N GLU A 128 1.76 9.23 -7.47
CA GLU A 128 1.58 7.81 -7.69
C GLU A 128 1.21 7.52 -9.15
N VAL A 129 1.91 6.56 -9.74
CA VAL A 129 1.60 5.98 -11.03
C VAL A 129 0.69 4.79 -10.85
N THR A 130 -0.61 5.07 -10.88
CA THR A 130 -1.65 4.05 -11.02
C THR A 130 -1.70 3.51 -12.44
N PHE A 131 -2.46 2.42 -12.66
CA PHE A 131 -2.69 1.89 -14.01
C PHE A 131 -3.24 2.95 -14.97
N ASP A 132 -4.21 3.75 -14.52
CA ASP A 132 -4.82 4.80 -15.35
C ASP A 132 -3.81 5.88 -15.73
N ARG A 133 -2.95 6.29 -14.78
CA ARG A 133 -1.86 7.23 -15.06
C ARG A 133 -0.83 6.62 -16.01
N PHE A 134 -0.46 5.35 -15.81
CA PHE A 134 0.44 4.63 -16.71
C PHE A 134 -0.08 4.62 -18.14
N CYS A 135 -1.35 4.26 -18.36
CA CYS A 135 -1.89 4.19 -19.72
C CYS A 135 -2.15 5.57 -20.36
N SER A 136 -2.47 6.60 -19.58
CA SER A 136 -2.73 7.94 -20.11
C SER A 136 -1.46 8.76 -20.33
N VAL A 137 -0.47 8.63 -19.44
CA VAL A 137 0.70 9.51 -19.39
C VAL A 137 1.97 8.83 -19.91
N TYR A 138 2.17 7.53 -19.66
CA TYR A 138 3.42 6.85 -20.02
C TYR A 138 3.30 6.07 -21.33
N TRP A 139 2.25 5.26 -21.45
CA TRP A 139 2.04 4.37 -22.57
C TRP A 139 2.08 5.05 -23.96
N PRO A 140 1.50 6.24 -24.18
CA PRO A 140 1.52 6.89 -25.48
C PRO A 140 2.92 7.32 -25.95
N HIS A 141 3.88 7.47 -25.03
CA HIS A 141 5.25 7.89 -25.34
C HIS A 141 6.19 6.71 -25.58
N PHE A 142 5.74 5.47 -25.36
CA PHE A 142 6.54 4.30 -25.70
C PHE A 142 6.69 4.12 -27.21
N ASN A 143 7.77 3.45 -27.60
CA ASN A 143 8.04 3.17 -29.00
C ASN A 143 6.89 2.35 -29.61
N SER A 144 6.17 2.96 -30.54
CA SER A 144 5.00 2.36 -31.20
C SER A 144 5.32 1.04 -31.91
N LYS A 145 6.56 0.81 -32.33
CA LYS A 145 6.99 -0.47 -32.92
C LYS A 145 6.95 -1.61 -31.89
N LEU A 146 7.23 -1.32 -30.62
CA LEU A 146 7.24 -2.29 -29.53
C LEU A 146 5.83 -2.51 -28.96
N THR A 147 5.01 -1.46 -28.87
CA THR A 147 3.68 -1.53 -28.24
C THR A 147 2.58 -2.04 -29.16
N LYS A 148 2.74 -2.00 -30.49
CA LYS A 148 1.73 -2.44 -31.48
C LYS A 148 1.12 -3.83 -31.26
N LYS A 149 1.85 -4.75 -30.63
CA LYS A 149 1.41 -6.14 -30.37
C LYS A 149 1.22 -6.44 -28.88
N LEU A 150 1.23 -5.41 -28.04
CA LEU A 150 1.13 -5.53 -26.60
C LEU A 150 -0.07 -4.73 -26.09
N ASN A 151 -0.67 -5.22 -25.01
CA ASN A 151 -1.76 -4.54 -24.34
C ASN A 151 -1.21 -3.76 -23.13
N CYS A 152 -1.64 -2.50 -22.94
CA CYS A 152 -1.18 -1.63 -21.84
C CYS A 152 -1.35 -2.31 -20.47
N SER A 153 -2.53 -2.92 -20.20
CA SER A 153 -2.79 -3.61 -18.94
C SER A 153 -1.88 -4.80 -18.74
N ARG A 154 -1.64 -5.59 -19.79
CA ARG A 154 -0.74 -6.73 -19.70
C ARG A 154 0.69 -6.29 -19.38
N VAL A 155 1.19 -5.24 -20.02
CA VAL A 155 2.54 -4.71 -19.74
C VAL A 155 2.62 -4.20 -18.30
N PHE A 156 1.63 -3.42 -17.85
CA PHE A 156 1.60 -2.89 -16.49
C PHE A 156 1.57 -4.01 -15.44
N THR A 157 0.73 -5.03 -15.61
CA THR A 157 0.69 -6.21 -14.72
C THR A 157 2.04 -6.94 -14.68
N GLU A 158 2.71 -7.11 -15.82
CA GLU A 158 4.02 -7.75 -15.85
C GLU A 158 5.09 -6.93 -15.10
N ILE A 159 5.04 -5.60 -15.24
CA ILE A 159 5.94 -4.70 -14.50
C ILE A 159 5.71 -4.83 -13.00
N ILE A 160 4.46 -4.62 -12.54
CA ILE A 160 4.17 -4.53 -11.12
C ILE A 160 4.23 -5.91 -10.45
N SER A 161 3.60 -6.94 -11.02
CA SER A 161 3.42 -8.23 -10.34
C SER A 161 4.56 -9.21 -10.56
N HIS A 162 5.28 -9.14 -11.69
CA HIS A 162 6.29 -10.15 -12.02
C HIS A 162 7.71 -9.60 -11.98
N ILE A 163 7.95 -8.40 -12.53
CA ILE A 163 9.28 -7.79 -12.51
C ILE A 163 9.58 -7.25 -11.11
N LYS A 164 8.66 -6.50 -10.50
CA LYS A 164 8.85 -5.88 -9.16
C LYS A 164 8.29 -6.73 -8.01
N GLY A 165 7.13 -7.37 -8.22
CA GLY A 165 6.39 -8.06 -7.15
C GLY A 165 6.59 -9.58 -7.06
N GLY A 166 7.44 -10.18 -7.90
CA GLY A 166 7.71 -11.62 -7.81
C GLY A 166 8.42 -11.99 -6.50
N MET A 167 8.20 -13.20 -5.97
CA MET A 167 8.90 -13.68 -4.76
C MET A 167 10.43 -13.54 -4.88
N GLN A 168 10.97 -13.90 -6.05
CA GLN A 168 12.39 -13.74 -6.38
C GLN A 168 12.82 -12.25 -6.49
N ALA A 169 11.92 -11.34 -6.82
CA ALA A 169 12.21 -9.91 -6.85
C ALA A 169 12.41 -9.35 -5.44
N GLY A 170 11.65 -9.85 -4.45
CA GLY A 170 11.79 -9.48 -3.04
C GLY A 170 13.13 -9.91 -2.43
N GLU A 171 13.73 -10.99 -2.93
CA GLU A 171 15.08 -11.45 -2.54
C GLU A 171 16.21 -10.64 -3.20
N CYS A 172 15.91 -9.91 -4.29
CA CYS A 172 16.89 -9.09 -4.98
C CYS A 172 17.14 -7.78 -4.22
N SER A 173 18.40 -7.36 -4.11
CA SER A 173 18.79 -6.13 -3.40
C SER A 173 18.17 -4.85 -3.96
N ASN A 174 17.70 -4.86 -5.20
CA ASN A 174 17.04 -3.74 -5.87
C ASN A 174 15.51 -3.91 -5.97
N GLY A 175 14.93 -4.94 -5.36
CA GLY A 175 13.48 -5.20 -5.38
C GLY A 175 12.91 -5.54 -6.76
N ARG A 176 13.74 -5.97 -7.72
CA ARG A 176 13.29 -6.27 -9.08
C ARG A 176 14.10 -7.39 -9.73
N LEU A 177 13.46 -8.16 -10.61
CA LEU A 177 14.14 -9.16 -11.42
C LEU A 177 15.04 -8.52 -12.47
N SER A 178 16.16 -9.18 -12.78
CA SER A 178 16.93 -8.90 -13.99
C SER A 178 16.15 -9.30 -15.25
N CYS A 179 16.59 -8.84 -16.42
CA CYS A 179 16.01 -9.25 -17.69
C CYS A 179 16.06 -10.78 -17.84
N GLU A 180 17.21 -11.39 -17.52
CA GLU A 180 17.39 -12.83 -17.57
C GLU A 180 16.44 -13.55 -16.61
N GLY A 181 16.37 -13.09 -15.35
CA GLY A 181 15.48 -13.65 -14.33
C GLY A 181 14.01 -13.59 -14.76
N TYR A 182 13.57 -12.43 -15.27
CA TYR A 182 12.22 -12.25 -15.78
C TYR A 182 11.94 -13.14 -17.01
N CYS A 183 12.88 -13.24 -17.94
CA CYS A 183 12.76 -14.10 -19.13
C CYS A 183 12.70 -15.59 -18.79
N LEU A 184 13.35 -16.03 -17.70
CA LEU A 184 13.27 -17.42 -17.23
C LEU A 184 11.85 -17.80 -16.81
N LEU A 185 11.02 -16.85 -16.37
CA LEU A 185 9.61 -17.10 -16.06
C LEU A 185 8.81 -17.60 -17.27
N ALA A 186 9.29 -17.34 -18.50
CA ALA A 186 8.67 -17.90 -19.71
C ALA A 186 8.66 -19.44 -19.74
N LYS A 187 9.55 -20.10 -18.98
CA LYS A 187 9.62 -21.56 -18.87
C LYS A 187 8.61 -22.14 -17.88
N SER A 188 7.95 -21.30 -17.08
CA SER A 188 6.92 -21.75 -16.15
C SER A 188 5.70 -22.30 -16.91
N ARG A 189 5.11 -23.38 -16.40
CA ARG A 189 3.87 -23.97 -16.94
C ARG A 189 2.69 -22.99 -16.95
N SER A 190 2.73 -21.95 -16.12
CA SER A 190 1.70 -20.90 -16.06
C SER A 190 1.99 -19.69 -16.97
N SER A 191 3.10 -19.66 -17.70
CA SER A 191 3.46 -18.50 -18.52
C SER A 191 2.62 -18.42 -19.79
N THR A 192 1.93 -17.30 -19.98
CA THR A 192 1.21 -16.96 -21.21
C THR A 192 2.04 -16.10 -22.18
N LEU A 193 3.24 -15.68 -21.77
CA LEU A 193 4.15 -14.85 -22.55
C LEU A 193 5.40 -15.63 -22.98
N THR A 194 5.79 -15.45 -24.24
CA THR A 194 7.04 -15.97 -24.79
C THR A 194 8.23 -15.16 -24.28
N LYS A 195 9.44 -15.73 -24.42
CA LYS A 195 10.68 -15.06 -24.02
C LYS A 195 10.86 -13.73 -24.75
N GLU A 196 10.60 -13.68 -26.05
CA GLU A 196 10.77 -12.46 -26.87
C GLU A 196 9.81 -11.36 -26.41
N LYS A 197 8.56 -11.70 -26.07
CA LYS A 197 7.61 -10.73 -25.52
C LYS A 197 8.08 -10.18 -24.18
N ARG A 198 8.66 -11.03 -23.32
CA ARG A 198 9.23 -10.61 -22.03
C ARG A 198 10.43 -9.66 -22.22
N GLU A 199 11.31 -9.93 -23.18
CA GLU A 199 12.43 -9.03 -23.50
C GLU A 199 11.94 -7.64 -23.95
N ILE A 200 10.88 -7.59 -24.78
CA ILE A 200 10.24 -6.33 -25.17
C ILE A 200 9.64 -5.61 -23.96
N ILE A 201 8.91 -6.33 -23.10
CA ILE A 201 8.31 -5.76 -21.89
C ILE A 201 9.38 -5.22 -20.95
N TYR A 202 10.50 -5.91 -20.78
CA TYR A 202 11.60 -5.45 -19.95
C TYR A 202 12.25 -4.18 -20.52
N THR A 203 12.33 -4.06 -21.85
CA THR A 203 12.77 -2.82 -22.51
C THR A 203 11.80 -1.66 -22.21
N LEU A 204 10.49 -1.91 -22.28
CA LEU A 204 9.46 -0.92 -21.92
C LEU A 204 9.52 -0.55 -20.44
N PHE A 205 9.77 -1.52 -19.56
CA PHE A 205 9.98 -1.31 -18.13
C PHE A 205 11.16 -0.38 -17.85
N GLN A 206 12.30 -0.57 -18.51
CA GLN A 206 13.45 0.32 -18.34
C GLN A 206 13.15 1.76 -18.80
N ALA A 207 12.45 1.92 -19.93
CA ALA A 207 12.03 3.23 -20.41
C ALA A 207 11.03 3.90 -19.44
N TYR A 208 10.09 3.12 -18.91
CA TYR A 208 9.15 3.53 -17.88
C TYR A 208 9.85 4.03 -16.61
N GLU A 209 10.71 3.22 -16.00
CA GLU A 209 11.43 3.57 -14.77
C GLU A 209 12.31 4.80 -14.95
N LYS A 210 12.94 4.96 -16.12
CA LYS A 210 13.73 6.15 -16.45
C LYS A 210 12.88 7.42 -16.40
N VAL A 211 11.78 7.46 -17.15
CA VAL A 211 10.89 8.64 -17.21
C VAL A 211 10.23 8.91 -15.86
N LYS A 212 9.83 7.85 -15.14
CA LYS A 212 9.24 7.96 -13.81
C LYS A 212 10.21 8.60 -12.81
N THR A 213 11.48 8.17 -12.83
CA THR A 213 12.54 8.74 -12.01
C THR A 213 12.79 10.21 -12.38
N GLU A 214 12.82 10.56 -13.67
CA GLU A 214 12.96 11.96 -14.13
C GLU A 214 11.81 12.89 -13.68
N ARG A 215 10.66 12.32 -13.31
CA ARG A 215 9.46 13.05 -12.88
C ARG A 215 9.23 13.05 -11.37
N ASP A 216 10.14 12.42 -10.61
CA ASP A 216 9.97 12.16 -9.17
C ASP A 216 8.62 11.50 -8.84
N GLU A 217 8.15 10.62 -9.74
CA GLU A 217 6.95 9.82 -9.55
C GLU A 217 7.31 8.44 -8.97
N PHE A 218 6.32 7.75 -8.39
CA PHE A 218 6.52 6.41 -7.85
C PHE A 218 5.32 5.52 -8.18
N ASP A 219 5.51 4.21 -8.18
CA ASP A 219 4.43 3.24 -8.24
C ASP A 219 4.37 2.40 -6.97
N LEU A 220 3.30 1.61 -6.83
CA LEU A 220 3.09 0.72 -5.70
C LEU A 220 4.29 -0.21 -5.43
N GLY A 221 4.96 -0.67 -6.49
CA GLY A 221 6.15 -1.51 -6.37
C GLY A 221 7.32 -0.80 -5.69
N ASP A 222 7.51 0.50 -5.95
CA ASP A 222 8.56 1.28 -5.28
C ASP A 222 8.31 1.40 -3.77
N LEU A 223 7.07 1.67 -3.38
CA LEU A 223 6.68 1.78 -1.99
C LEU A 223 6.87 0.45 -1.25
N VAL A 224 6.36 -0.65 -1.82
CA VAL A 224 6.49 -1.98 -1.23
C VAL A 224 7.96 -2.41 -1.12
N ASN A 225 8.76 -2.16 -2.15
CA ASN A 225 10.19 -2.51 -2.14
C ASN A 225 10.97 -1.73 -1.09
N ASP A 226 10.67 -0.43 -0.91
CA ASP A 226 11.29 0.39 0.12
C ASP A 226 10.92 -0.07 1.53
N ILE A 227 9.63 -0.36 1.77
CA ILE A 227 9.14 -0.92 3.04
C ILE A 227 9.84 -2.26 3.33
N HIS A 228 9.91 -3.16 2.34
CA HIS A 228 10.56 -4.45 2.49
C HIS A 228 12.06 -4.31 2.82
N HIS A 229 12.76 -3.40 2.13
CA HIS A 229 14.16 -3.10 2.40
C HIS A 229 14.37 -2.57 3.83
N ARG A 230 13.51 -1.65 4.30
CA ARG A 230 13.58 -1.12 5.66
C ARG A 230 13.21 -2.14 6.73
N LEU A 231 12.26 -3.04 6.47
CA LEU A 231 11.94 -4.15 7.36
C LEU A 231 13.12 -5.12 7.53
N ASN A 232 13.85 -5.41 6.45
CA ASN A 232 14.98 -6.34 6.49
C ASN A 232 16.24 -5.76 7.14
N ASN A 233 16.43 -4.44 7.06
CA ASN A 233 17.67 -3.77 7.48
C ASN A 233 17.50 -2.88 8.72
N GLY A 234 16.27 -2.60 9.14
CA GLY A 234 15.94 -1.68 10.23
C GLY A 234 15.23 -2.38 11.39
N THR A 235 14.88 -1.58 12.40
CA THR A 235 14.05 -2.03 13.52
C THR A 235 12.61 -1.61 13.28
N TYR A 236 11.69 -2.57 13.24
CA TYR A 236 10.26 -2.28 13.22
C TYR A 236 9.81 -1.77 14.58
N GLY A 237 9.33 -0.51 14.63
CA GLY A 237 8.89 0.14 15.86
C GLY A 237 7.40 -0.03 16.17
N GLY A 238 6.62 -0.60 15.25
CA GLY A 238 5.19 -0.82 15.43
C GLY A 238 4.86 -2.05 16.27
N ASP A 239 3.58 -2.21 16.59
CA ASP A 239 3.07 -3.39 17.30
C ASP A 239 3.34 -4.67 16.47
N GLN A 240 3.92 -5.69 17.12
CA GLN A 240 4.31 -6.94 16.47
C GLN A 240 3.08 -7.70 15.94
N MET A 241 3.17 -8.18 14.70
CA MET A 241 2.15 -9.03 14.10
C MET A 241 2.50 -10.50 14.35
N ASP A 242 1.69 -11.18 15.14
CA ASP A 242 1.92 -12.60 15.49
C ASP A 242 1.56 -13.56 14.34
N PHE A 243 0.52 -13.22 13.57
CA PHE A 243 -0.02 -14.07 12.50
C PHE A 243 -0.48 -13.22 11.30
N VAL A 244 -0.29 -13.76 10.08
CA VAL A 244 -0.73 -13.17 8.80
C VAL A 244 -1.47 -14.22 8.00
#